data_AF-A0A9X5BI11-F1
#
_entry.id   AF-A0A9X5BI11-F1
#
_cell.length_a   1.000
_cell.length_b   1.000
_cell.length_c   1.000
_cell.angle_alpha   90.00
_cell.angle_beta   90.00
_cell.angle_gamma   90.00
#
_symmetry.space_group_name_H-M   'P 1'
#
loop_
_entity.id
_entity.type
_entity.pdbx_description
1 polymer ?
#
loop_
_entity_poly.entity_id
_entity_poly.type
_entity_poly.pdbx_seq_one_letter_code
_entity_poly.pdbx_strand_id
1 'polypeptide(L)' 'MKKTGFYIIKDKFFEDMSDPYLKGNKAGNRPHYYCFEDTSRGIYWMIPLSSQIYKYKRIVEKK' A
#
# COMPACT_ATOMS: atom_id res chain seq x y z
N MET A 1 3.00 9.55 -11.49
CA MET A 1 1.77 9.40 -10.67
C MET A 1 1.42 10.76 -10.08
N LYS A 2 0.14 11.05 -9.85
CA LYS A 2 -0.31 12.28 -9.18
C LYS A 2 -0.26 12.05 -7.67
N LYS A 3 0.49 12.90 -6.95
CA LYS A 3 0.52 12.89 -5.47
C LYS A 3 -0.92 12.89 -4.94
N THR A 4 -1.15 12.16 -3.85
CA THR A 4 -2.47 11.94 -3.25
C THR A 4 -3.46 11.10 -4.09
N GLY A 5 -3.00 10.41 -5.14
CA GLY A 5 -3.81 9.48 -5.93
C GLY A 5 -3.86 8.07 -5.36
N PHE A 6 -4.87 7.30 -5.78
CA PHE A 6 -4.97 5.86 -5.51
C PHE A 6 -4.57 5.05 -6.74
N TYR A 7 -3.78 4.02 -6.53
CA TYR A 7 -3.21 3.20 -7.59
C TYR A 7 -3.28 1.70 -7.25
N ILE A 8 -3.31 0.88 -8.29
CA ILE A 8 -3.10 -0.56 -8.19
C ILE A 8 -1.65 -0.85 -8.55
N ILE A 9 -0.96 -1.57 -7.66
CA ILE A 9 0.39 -2.08 -7.91
C ILE A 9 0.24 -3.40 -8.66
N LYS A 10 1.10 -3.65 -9.66
CA LYS A 10 1.09 -4.92 -10.41
C LYS A 10 1.50 -6.08 -9.49
N ASP A 11 0.89 -7.25 -9.67
CA ASP A 11 1.25 -8.45 -8.89
C ASP A 11 2.73 -8.82 -9.00
N LYS A 12 3.34 -8.54 -10.17
CA LYS A 12 4.79 -8.70 -10.41
C LYS A 12 5.68 -8.06 -9.32
N PHE A 13 5.30 -6.91 -8.77
CA PHE A 13 6.05 -6.30 -7.66
C PHE A 13 6.10 -7.19 -6.42
N PHE A 14 4.98 -7.86 -6.10
CA PHE A 14 4.89 -8.72 -4.92
C PHE A 14 5.58 -10.06 -5.15
N GLU A 15 5.57 -10.57 -6.39
CA GLU A 15 6.37 -11.73 -6.79
C GLU A 15 7.87 -11.45 -6.67
N ASP A 16 8.32 -10.29 -7.14
CA ASP A 16 9.74 -9.90 -7.13
C ASP A 16 10.27 -9.65 -5.72
N MET A 17 9.48 -9.00 -4.86
CA MET A 17 9.88 -8.74 -3.47
C MET A 17 9.75 -9.96 -2.57
N SER A 18 8.79 -10.84 -2.85
CA SER A 18 8.53 -12.09 -2.10
C SER A 18 8.47 -11.92 -0.57
N ASP A 19 8.05 -10.74 -0.08
CA ASP A 19 8.01 -10.42 1.34
C ASP A 19 6.65 -10.83 1.95
N PRO A 20 6.62 -11.78 2.92
CA PRO A 20 5.39 -12.28 3.51
C PRO A 20 4.66 -11.26 4.40
N TYR A 21 5.32 -10.17 4.81
CA TYR A 21 4.73 -9.14 5.67
C TYR A 21 4.08 -8.00 4.89
N LEU A 22 4.35 -7.88 3.59
CA LEU A 22 3.63 -6.97 2.71
C LEU A 22 2.14 -7.30 2.71
N LYS A 23 1.29 -6.27 2.67
CA LYS A 23 -0.16 -6.47 2.57
C LYS A 23 -0.49 -7.00 1.17
N GLY A 24 -0.71 -8.31 1.08
CA GLY A 24 -0.98 -9.00 -0.18
C GLY A 24 -2.00 -8.28 -1.08
N ASN A 25 -1.69 -8.22 -2.37
CA ASN A 25 -2.32 -7.34 -3.36
C ASN A 25 -3.75 -7.71 -3.77
N LYS A 26 -4.22 -8.90 -3.37
CA LYS A 26 -5.56 -9.42 -3.71
C LYS A 26 -5.81 -9.48 -5.22
N ALA A 27 -4.84 -10.01 -5.98
CA ALA A 27 -4.88 -10.07 -7.45
C ALA A 27 -5.19 -8.71 -8.08
N GLY A 28 -4.40 -7.68 -7.71
CA GLY A 28 -4.60 -6.32 -8.19
C GLY A 28 -5.83 -5.57 -7.66
N ASN A 29 -6.52 -6.05 -6.62
CA ASN A 29 -7.72 -5.37 -6.07
C ASN A 29 -7.44 -4.49 -4.84
N ARG A 30 -6.20 -4.44 -4.34
CA ARG A 30 -5.85 -3.58 -3.21
C ARG A 30 -5.46 -2.17 -3.69
N PRO A 31 -6.23 -1.12 -3.34
CA PRO A 31 -5.79 0.24 -3.60
C PRO A 31 -4.64 0.63 -2.68
N HIS A 32 -3.66 1.32 -3.27
CA HIS A 32 -2.51 1.90 -2.58
C HIS A 32 -2.52 3.41 -2.76
N TYR A 33 -2.39 4.15 -1.66
CA TYR A 33 -2.33 5.61 -1.68
C TYR A 33 -0.89 6.07 -1.95
N TYR A 34 -0.70 6.92 -2.94
CA TYR A 34 0.60 7.53 -3.23
C TYR A 34 0.86 8.72 -2.29
N CYS A 35 1.81 8.54 -1.38
CA CYS A 35 2.13 9.49 -0.32
C CYS A 35 3.08 10.60 -0.81
N PHE A 36 4.32 10.23 -1.13
CA PHE A 36 5.34 11.13 -1.63
C PHE A 36 6.42 10.34 -2.37
N GLU A 37 7.24 11.07 -3.13
CA GLU A 37 8.36 10.52 -3.89
C GLU A 37 9.66 10.97 -3.24
N ASP A 38 10.58 10.03 -3.08
CA ASP A 38 11.99 10.33 -2.88
C ASP A 38 12.61 10.60 -4.24
N THR A 39 12.68 11.88 -4.59
CA THR A 39 13.15 12.36 -5.89
C THR A 39 14.62 12.05 -6.14
N SER A 40 15.42 11.80 -5.10
CA SER A 40 16.84 11.48 -5.24
C SER A 40 17.07 10.05 -5.77
N ARG A 41 16.09 9.16 -5.56
CA ARG A 41 16.17 7.73 -5.91
C ARG A 41 15.09 7.27 -6.87
N GLY A 42 14.12 8.13 -7.21
CA GLY A 42 12.94 7.76 -7.99
C GLY A 42 12.05 6.74 -7.28
N ILE A 43 12.04 6.73 -5.95
CA ILE A 43 11.27 5.79 -5.13
C ILE A 43 9.93 6.44 -4.75
N TYR A 44 8.84 5.73 -4.99
CA TYR A 44 7.50 6.18 -4.64
C TYR A 44 7.00 5.47 -3.38
N TRP A 45 6.65 6.24 -2.35
CA TRP A 45 6.13 5.71 -1.11
C TRP A 45 4.62 5.52 -1.19
N MET A 46 4.18 4.27 -1.04
CA MET A 46 2.80 3.83 -1.22
C MET A 46 2.25 3.24 0.09
N ILE A 47 1.02 3.58 0.45
CA ILE A 47 0.35 3.05 1.66
C ILE A 47 -0.78 2.11 1.25
N PRO A 48 -0.72 0.80 1.60
CA PRO A 48 -1.80 -0.15 1.31
C PRO A 48 -3.05 0.14 2.13
N LEU A 49 -4.22 0.12 1.48
CA LEU A 49 -5.49 0.37 2.15
C LEU A 49 -6.25 -0.93 2.43
N SER A 50 -7.16 -0.89 3.41
CA SER A 50 -8.03 -2.00 3.76
C SER A 50 -9.37 -1.51 4.28
N SER A 51 -10.44 -2.17 3.83
CA SER A 51 -11.82 -1.93 4.27
C SER A 51 -12.17 -2.58 5.62
N GLN A 52 -11.22 -3.21 6.32
CA GLN A 52 -11.48 -3.85 7.62
C GLN A 52 -11.57 -2.82 8.76
N ILE A 53 -12.53 -1.89 8.67
CA ILE A 53 -12.64 -0.71 9.54
C ILE A 53 -12.63 -1.08 11.02
N TYR A 54 -13.46 -2.03 11.46
CA TYR A 54 -13.53 -2.45 12.87
C TYR A 54 -12.20 -2.99 13.41
N LYS A 55 -11.41 -3.68 12.59
CA LYS A 55 -10.09 -4.17 12.99
C LYS A 55 -9.16 -2.99 13.27
N TYR A 56 -9.05 -2.06 12.34
CA TYR A 56 -8.13 -0.93 12.46
C TYR A 56 -8.59 0.09 13.50
N LYS A 57 -9.90 0.30 13.67
CA LYS A 57 -10.46 1.14 14.75
C LYS A 57 -10.01 0.65 16.13
N ARG A 58 -10.15 -0.66 16.41
CA ARG A 58 -9.67 -1.26 17.66
C ARG A 58 -8.16 -1.13 17.88
N ILE A 59 -7.36 -1.09 16.81
CA ILE A 59 -5.90 -0.90 16.92
C ILE A 59 -5.60 0.55 17.29
N VAL A 60 -6.34 1.51 16.74
CA VAL A 60 -6.21 2.93 17.06
C VAL A 60 -6.64 3.21 18.50
N GLU A 61 -7.76 2.64 18.95
CA GLU A 61 -8.28 2.83 20.32
C GLU A 61 -7.40 2.20 21.42
N LYS A 62 -6.54 1.25 21.06
CA LYS A 62 -5.59 0.61 21.98
C LYS A 62 -4.27 1.37 22.10
N LYS A 63 -4.07 2.42 21.32
CA LYS A 63 -2.94 3.35 21.45
C LYS A 63 -3.31 4.47 22.41
#